data_AF-A0A543D329-F1
#
_entry.id   AF-A0A543D329-F1
#
_cell.length_a   1.000
_cell.length_b   1.000
_cell.length_c   1.000
_cell.angle_alpha   90.00
_cell.angle_beta   90.00
_cell.angle_gamma   90.00
#
_symmetry.space_group_name_H-M   'P 1'
#
loop_
_entity.id
_entity.type
_entity.pdbx_description
1 polymer ?
#
loop_
_entity_poly.entity_id
_entity_poly.type
_entity_poly.pdbx_seq_one_letter_code
_entity_poly.pdbx_strand_id
1 'polypeptide(L)' 'MEQSEGSAVASKQQERTAFLLLTVVIFPLMAVLIVAGYGFLVWMWQMLFAGPPTGP' A
#
# COMPACT_ATOMS: atom_id res chain seq x y z
N MET A 1 3.44 36.53 -9.29
CA MET A 1 4.21 35.41 -8.70
C MET A 1 4.02 34.22 -9.61
N GLU A 2 4.58 34.32 -10.81
CA GLU A 2 4.63 33.22 -11.77
C GLU A 2 5.71 32.27 -11.26
N GLN A 3 5.29 31.13 -10.70
CA GLN A 3 6.22 30.06 -10.37
C GLN A 3 6.76 29.51 -11.69
N SER A 4 7.87 30.10 -12.14
CA SER A 4 8.85 29.45 -13.00
C SER A 4 9.50 28.33 -12.19
N GLU A 5 8.80 27.23 -12.02
CA GLU A 5 9.45 25.99 -11.58
C GLU A 5 10.04 25.36 -12.83
N GLY A 6 11.32 25.63 -13.06
CA GLY A 6 12.07 25.01 -14.14
C GLY A 6 11.92 23.50 -14.02
N SER A 7 11.25 22.91 -15.01
CA SER A 7 11.20 21.46 -15.22
C SER A 7 12.63 20.99 -15.46
N ALA A 8 13.36 20.70 -14.39
CA ALA A 8 14.61 19.97 -14.48
C ALA A 8 14.22 18.60 -15.04
N VAL A 9 14.54 18.37 -16.32
CA VAL A 9 14.28 17.09 -16.99
C VAL A 9 14.89 16.01 -16.13
N ALA A 10 14.03 15.19 -15.50
CA ALA A 10 14.47 14.12 -14.62
C ALA A 10 15.43 13.22 -15.40
N SER A 11 16.57 12.89 -14.79
CA SER A 11 17.50 11.97 -15.43
C SER A 11 16.85 10.60 -15.56
N LYS A 12 17.09 9.88 -16.66
CA LYS A 12 16.63 8.49 -16.87
C LYS A 12 16.99 7.57 -15.69
N GLN A 13 18.06 7.87 -14.94
CA GLN A 13 18.43 7.15 -13.72
C GLN A 13 17.46 7.41 -12.56
N GLN A 14 17.00 8.66 -12.39
CA GLN A 14 16.06 9.04 -11.34
C GLN A 14 14.68 8.44 -11.60
N GLU A 15 14.21 8.44 -12.84
CA GLU A 15 12.94 7.79 -13.22
C GLU A 15 12.94 6.29 -12.89
N ARG A 16 14.02 5.57 -13.25
CA ARG A 16 14.14 4.14 -12.93
C ARG A 16 14.19 3.86 -11.43
N THR A 17 14.86 4.73 -10.67
CA THR A 17 14.94 4.61 -9.22
C THR A 17 13.57 4.85 -8.58
N ALA A 18 12.84 5.87 -9.05
CA ALA A 18 11.47 6.14 -8.60
C ALA A 18 10.53 4.99 -8.95
N PHE A 19 10.64 4.42 -10.15
CA PHE A 19 9.86 3.26 -10.57
C PHE A 19 10.15 2.02 -9.71
N LEU A 20 11.43 1.72 -9.47
CA LEU A 20 11.84 0.63 -8.60
C LEU A 20 11.34 0.82 -7.17
N LEU A 21 11.43 2.04 -6.62
CA LEU A 21 10.93 2.34 -5.28
C LEU A 21 9.41 2.17 -5.20
N LEU A 22 8.67 2.67 -6.20
CA LEU A 22 7.22 2.48 -6.29
C LEU A 22 6.87 0.97 -6.31
N THR A 23 7.46 0.20 -7.21
CA THR A 23 7.10 -1.21 -7.38
C THR A 23 7.60 -2.11 -6.25
N VAL A 24 8.81 -1.87 -5.73
CA VAL A 24 9.43 -2.75 -4.71
C VAL A 24 9.02 -2.36 -3.29
N VAL A 25 8.55 -1.13 -3.05
CA VAL A 25 8.13 -0.68 -1.71
C VAL A 25 6.63 -0.45 -1.65
N ILE A 26 6.08 0.40 -2.52
CA ILE A 26 4.68 0.83 -2.41
C ILE A 26 3.72 -0.33 -2.70
N PHE A 27 3.93 -1.09 -3.78
CA PHE A 27 3.08 -2.25 -4.09
C PHE A 27 3.04 -3.32 -2.99
N PRO A 28 4.18 -3.79 -2.45
CA PRO A 28 4.14 -4.77 -1.37
C PRO A 28 3.58 -4.18 -0.07
N LEU A 29 3.85 -2.91 0.24
CA LEU A 29 3.26 -2.24 1.40
C LEU A 29 1.72 -2.18 1.28
N MET A 30 1.21 -1.85 0.09
CA MET A 30 -0.22 -1.88 -0.21
C MET A 30 -0.82 -3.28 -0.06
N ALA A 31 -0.12 -4.31 -0.55
CA ALA A 31 -0.57 -5.70 -0.39
C ALA A 31 -0.69 -6.09 1.08
N VAL A 32 0.30 -5.75 1.92
CA VAL A 32 0.26 -6.01 3.36
C VAL A 32 -0.90 -5.27 4.01
N LEU A 33 -1.11 -3.99 3.68
CA LEU A 33 -2.18 -3.17 4.25
C LEU A 33 -3.56 -3.77 3.94
N ILE A 34 -3.78 -4.19 2.70
CA ILE A 34 -5.05 -4.81 2.28
C ILE A 34 -5.25 -6.16 2.98
N VAL A 35 -4.25 -7.03 2.96
CA VAL A 35 -4.36 -8.38 3.55
C VAL A 35 -4.55 -8.30 5.07
N ALA A 36 -3.75 -7.47 5.75
CA ALA A 36 -3.87 -7.27 7.19
C ALA A 36 -5.19 -6.60 7.55
N GLY A 37 -5.59 -5.55 6.81
CA GLY A 37 -6.86 -4.86 7.03
C GLY A 37 -8.06 -5.80 6.84
N TYR A 38 -8.07 -6.59 5.77
CA TYR A 38 -9.13 -7.55 5.51
C TYR A 38 -9.16 -8.66 6.55
N GLY A 39 -8.01 -9.25 6.89
CA GLY A 39 -7.90 -10.28 7.94
C GLY A 39 -8.38 -9.75 9.29
N PHE A 40 -8.04 -8.50 9.63
CA PHE A 40 -8.51 -7.84 10.83
C PHE A 40 -10.02 -7.59 10.81
N LEU A 41 -10.60 -7.16 9.69
CA LEU A 41 -12.05 -6.99 9.54
C LEU A 41 -12.77 -8.32 9.75
N VAL A 42 -12.29 -9.39 9.12
CA VAL A 42 -12.86 -10.74 9.27
C VAL A 42 -12.73 -11.21 10.72
N TRP A 43 -11.57 -11.04 11.34
CA TRP A 43 -11.36 -11.37 12.75
C TRP A 43 -12.31 -10.60 13.68
N MET A 44 -12.48 -9.29 13.45
CA MET A 44 -13.40 -8.46 14.22
C MET A 44 -14.85 -8.90 14.03
N TRP A 45 -15.23 -9.22 12.79
CA TRP A 45 -16.55 -9.77 12.47
C TRP A 45 -16.80 -11.11 13.19
N GLN A 46 -15.79 -11.97 13.27
CA GLN A 46 -15.85 -13.23 14.02
C GLN A 46 -16.09 -12.98 15.51
N MET A 47 -15.35 -12.05 16.12
CA MET A 47 -15.47 -11.72 17.54
C MET A 47 -16.83 -11.12 17.90
N LEU A 48 -17.43 -10.32 17.00
CA LEU A 48 -18.65 -9.56 17.29
C LEU A 48 -19.95 -10.28 16.89
N PHE A 49 -19.96 -11.06 15.81
CA PHE A 49 -21.20 -11.58 15.21
C PHE A 49 -21.20 -13.08 14.95
N ALA A 50 -20.09 -13.67 14.50
CA ALA A 50 -20.10 -15.05 14.01
C ALA A 50 -19.75 -16.11 15.09
N GLY A 51 -19.21 -15.70 16.24
CA GLY A 51 -18.63 -16.63 17.22
C GLY A 51 -17.26 -17.16 16.77
N PRO A 52 -16.52 -17.85 17.65
CA PRO A 52 -15.16 -18.27 17.36
C PRO A 52 -15.10 -19.12 16.08
N PRO A 53 -14.09 -18.94 15.21
CA PRO A 53 -13.93 -19.69 13.97
C PRO A 53 -13.60 -21.19 14.17
N THR A 54 -13.58 -21.65 15.42
CA THR A 54 -13.60 -23.07 15.77
C THR A 54 -15.04 -23.55 15.65
N GLY A 55 -15.34 -24.26 14.56
CA GLY A 55 -16.57 -25.06 14.46
C GLY A 55 -16.70 -26.06 15.63
N PRO A 56 -17.83 -26.80 15.73
CA PRO A 56 -17.99 -27.82 16.76
C PRO A 56 -16.81 -28.81 16.81
#